data_AF-A0A354UVX7-F1
#
_entry.id   AF-A0A354UVX7-F1
#
_cell.length_a   1.000
_cell.length_b   1.000
_cell.length_c   1.000
_cell.angle_alpha   90.00
_cell.angle_beta   90.00
_cell.angle_gamma   90.00
#
_symmetry.space_group_name_H-M   'P 1'
#
loop_
_entity.id
_entity.type
_entity.pdbx_description
1 polymer ?
#
loop_
_entity_poly.entity_id
_entity_poly.type
_entity_poly.pdbx_seq_one_letter_code
_entity_poly.pdbx_strand_id
1 'polypeptide(L)'
;QLDGALLPPVPMMEFGIGKVAPYHYFLRTSCIPQTVLMNREKFDSLPGDVQAIIRKYSGIWFVNSYIRLYEDANLQIMRQLESDPKRKVTFPSPADMQIADAIFKSIVDGYAAKSPHSAELVRAALAAVAKLRSAK
;
A
#
# COMPACT_ATOMS: atom_id res chain seq x y z
N GLN A 1 -8.46 -14.42 20.41
CA GLN A 1 -9.36 -13.25 20.28
C GLN A 1 -8.56 -12.12 19.65
N LEU A 2 -9.15 -11.34 18.76
CA LEU A 2 -8.51 -10.20 18.09
C LEU A 2 -9.39 -8.96 18.31
N ASP A 3 -8.78 -7.84 18.70
CA ASP A 3 -9.50 -6.58 18.99
C ASP A 3 -9.47 -5.59 17.83
N GLY A 4 -8.70 -5.89 16.77
CA GLY A 4 -8.59 -5.05 15.59
C GLY A 4 -7.75 -5.69 14.47
N ALA A 5 -7.70 -5.01 13.33
CA ALA A 5 -6.91 -5.40 12.17
C ALA A 5 -6.34 -4.17 11.45
N LEU A 6 -5.18 -4.32 10.81
CA LEU A 6 -4.57 -3.30 9.96
C LEU A 6 -4.79 -3.64 8.50
N LEU A 7 -5.60 -2.86 7.80
CA LEU A 7 -5.98 -3.10 6.41
C LEU A 7 -6.24 -1.76 5.69
N PRO A 8 -6.05 -1.71 4.36
CA PRO A 8 -6.58 -0.61 3.56
C PRO A 8 -8.11 -0.69 3.45
N PRO A 9 -8.79 0.41 3.09
CA PRO A 9 -10.26 0.48 3.05
C PRO A 9 -10.93 -0.58 2.15
N VAL A 10 -10.39 -0.82 0.96
CA VAL A 10 -10.98 -1.79 0.00
C VAL A 10 -11.06 -3.21 0.59
N PRO A 11 -9.96 -3.87 1.02
CA PRO A 11 -10.04 -5.18 1.66
C PRO A 11 -10.90 -5.22 2.93
N MET A 12 -10.94 -4.14 3.70
CA MET A 12 -11.79 -4.06 4.89
C MET A 12 -13.28 -4.24 4.53
N MET A 13 -13.71 -3.66 3.41
CA MET A 13 -15.08 -3.78 2.93
C MET A 13 -15.32 -5.13 2.23
N GLU A 14 -14.41 -5.57 1.36
CA GLU A 14 -14.52 -6.84 0.63
C GLU A 14 -14.62 -8.05 1.55
N PHE A 15 -13.82 -8.07 2.62
CA PHE A 15 -13.83 -9.16 3.60
C PHE A 15 -14.89 -8.97 4.70
N GLY A 16 -15.72 -7.93 4.61
CA GLY A 16 -16.80 -7.68 5.57
C GLY A 16 -16.34 -7.27 6.96
N ILE A 17 -15.06 -6.95 7.15
CA ILE A 17 -14.49 -6.52 8.44
C ILE A 17 -15.11 -5.20 8.88
N GLY A 18 -15.43 -4.34 7.91
CA GLY A 18 -16.19 -3.12 8.17
C GLY A 18 -17.52 -3.39 8.86
N LYS A 19 -18.12 -4.58 8.83
CA LYS A 19 -19.36 -4.88 9.55
C LYS A 19 -19.16 -5.06 11.06
N VAL A 20 -17.98 -5.45 11.49
CA VAL A 20 -17.67 -5.82 12.89
C VAL A 20 -16.67 -4.87 13.57
N ALA A 21 -15.98 -4.03 12.81
CA ALA A 21 -15.08 -2.99 13.32
C ALA A 21 -15.69 -1.58 13.09
N PRO A 22 -16.27 -0.93 14.12
CA PRO A 22 -16.89 0.39 13.98
C PRO A 22 -15.92 1.57 14.14
N TYR A 23 -14.70 1.33 14.61
CA TYR A 23 -13.67 2.35 14.81
C TYR A 23 -12.59 2.23 13.75
N HIS A 24 -12.27 3.35 13.09
CA HIS A 24 -11.31 3.39 11.99
C HIS A 24 -10.27 4.49 12.25
N TYR A 25 -9.04 4.10 12.56
CA TYR A 25 -7.93 5.02 12.81
C TYR A 25 -7.00 5.09 11.60
N PHE A 26 -6.99 6.23 10.91
CA PHE A 26 -6.30 6.42 9.63
C PHE A 26 -4.90 6.99 9.78
N LEU A 27 -4.00 6.20 10.36
CA LEU A 27 -2.60 6.60 10.58
C LEU A 27 -1.82 6.83 9.26
N ARG A 28 -2.20 6.16 8.17
CA ARG A 28 -1.61 6.29 6.81
C ARG A 28 -0.09 6.06 6.74
N THR A 29 0.45 5.15 7.55
CA THR A 29 1.91 4.91 7.64
C THR A 29 2.42 3.72 6.84
N SER A 30 1.55 2.94 6.21
CA SER A 30 1.95 1.75 5.46
C SER A 30 1.23 1.64 4.12
N CYS A 31 1.78 0.77 3.28
CA CYS A 31 1.13 0.28 2.06
C CYS A 31 1.19 -1.24 2.06
N ILE A 32 0.36 -1.87 1.23
CA ILE A 32 0.49 -3.30 0.90
C ILE A 32 1.19 -3.38 -0.45
N PRO A 33 2.53 -3.54 -0.51
CA PRO A 33 3.22 -3.72 -1.77
C PRO A 33 2.80 -5.07 -2.37
N GLN A 34 2.24 -5.03 -3.58
CA GLN A 34 1.88 -6.21 -4.34
C GLN A 34 2.73 -6.28 -5.60
N THR A 35 3.19 -7.48 -5.92
CA THR A 35 3.93 -7.75 -7.15
C THR A 35 3.17 -8.82 -7.92
N VAL A 36 2.86 -8.55 -9.18
CA VAL A 36 2.35 -9.56 -10.11
C VAL A 36 3.53 -10.22 -10.77
N LEU A 37 3.62 -11.55 -10.63
CA LEU A 37 4.69 -12.36 -11.19
C LEU A 37 4.13 -13.32 -12.24
N MET A 38 4.92 -13.56 -13.27
CA MET A 38 4.67 -14.60 -14.25
C MET A 38 5.84 -15.57 -14.26
N ASN A 39 5.55 -16.87 -14.35
CA ASN A 39 6.60 -17.87 -14.54
C ASN A 39 7.34 -17.59 -15.87
N ARG A 40 8.68 -17.53 -15.78
CA ARG A 40 9.53 -17.16 -16.92
C ARG A 40 9.43 -18.16 -18.07
N GLU A 41 9.55 -19.45 -17.80
CA GLU A 41 9.49 -20.49 -18.83
C GLU A 41 8.14 -20.48 -19.56
N LYS A 42 7.04 -20.27 -18.82
CA LYS A 42 5.72 -20.14 -19.41
C LYS A 42 5.60 -18.90 -20.28
N PHE A 43 6.13 -17.76 -19.83
CA PHE A 43 6.15 -16.54 -20.64
C PHE A 43 6.97 -16.71 -21.93
N ASP A 44 8.16 -17.29 -21.83
CA ASP A 44 9.06 -17.50 -22.95
C ASP A 44 8.49 -18.52 -23.96
N SER A 45 7.65 -19.46 -23.51
CA SER A 45 6.96 -20.43 -24.38
C SER A 45 5.78 -19.84 -25.17
N LEU A 46 5.35 -18.60 -24.88
CA LEU A 46 4.21 -17.99 -25.57
C LEU A 46 4.60 -17.46 -26.96
N PRO A 47 3.65 -17.42 -27.91
CA PRO A 47 3.82 -16.69 -29.16
C PRO A 47 4.26 -15.24 -28.95
N GLY A 48 5.06 -14.72 -29.88
CA GLY A 48 5.70 -13.40 -29.73
C GLY A 48 4.71 -12.23 -29.63
N ASP A 49 3.59 -12.31 -30.34
CA ASP A 49 2.47 -11.37 -30.25
C ASP A 49 1.82 -11.37 -28.85
N VAL A 50 1.62 -12.56 -28.25
CA VAL A 50 1.10 -12.69 -26.89
C VAL A 50 2.09 -12.13 -25.86
N GLN A 51 3.38 -12.42 -26.00
CA GLN A 51 4.41 -11.81 -25.15
C GLN A 51 4.40 -10.28 -25.24
N ALA A 52 4.22 -9.74 -26.45
CA ALA A 52 4.15 -8.30 -26.67
C ALA A 52 2.93 -7.67 -25.98
N ILE A 53 1.77 -8.33 -26.02
CA ILE A 53 0.56 -7.90 -25.29
C ILE A 53 0.83 -7.87 -23.78
N ILE A 54 1.39 -8.94 -23.21
CA ILE A 54 1.69 -9.00 -21.77
C ILE A 54 2.65 -7.86 -21.39
N ARG A 55 3.74 -7.65 -22.15
CA ARG A 55 4.70 -6.57 -21.89
C ARG A 55 4.03 -5.19 -21.96
N LYS A 56 3.16 -4.97 -22.95
CA LYS A 56 2.44 -3.69 -23.14
C LYS A 56 1.55 -3.33 -21.95
N TYR A 57 0.87 -4.32 -21.36
CA TYR A 57 -0.06 -4.12 -20.25
C TYR A 57 0.55 -4.46 -18.87
N SER A 58 1.85 -4.73 -18.80
CA SER A 58 2.60 -4.89 -17.54
C SER A 58 3.29 -3.59 -17.11
N GLY A 59 4.02 -3.62 -16.00
CA GLY A 59 4.85 -2.50 -15.56
C GLY A 59 4.03 -1.26 -15.24
N ILE A 60 4.47 -0.10 -15.74
CA ILE A 60 3.89 1.20 -15.36
C ILE A 60 2.42 1.35 -15.78
N TRP A 61 2.02 0.74 -16.90
CA TRP A 61 0.62 0.80 -17.33
C TRP A 61 -0.30 0.09 -16.32
N PHE A 62 0.11 -1.09 -15.87
CA PHE A 62 -0.61 -1.85 -14.86
C PHE A 62 -0.64 -1.09 -13.54
N VAL A 63 0.53 -0.61 -13.07
CA VAL A 63 0.66 0.14 -11.82
C VAL A 63 -0.25 1.38 -11.82
N ASN A 64 -0.23 2.19 -12.88
CA ASN A 64 -1.07 3.38 -12.95
C ASN A 64 -2.57 3.05 -13.01
N SER A 65 -2.94 1.99 -13.72
CA SER A 65 -4.33 1.55 -13.80
C SER A 65 -4.83 1.03 -12.44
N TYR A 66 -3.98 0.28 -11.74
CA TYR A 66 -4.25 -0.23 -10.41
C TYR A 66 -4.38 0.90 -9.38
N ILE A 67 -3.44 1.85 -9.36
CA ILE A 67 -3.46 3.03 -8.47
C ILE A 67 -4.78 3.79 -8.64
N ARG A 68 -5.15 4.13 -9.89
CA ARG A 68 -6.38 4.89 -10.16
C ARG A 68 -7.61 4.17 -9.62
N LEU A 69 -7.76 2.88 -9.93
CA LEU A 69 -8.93 2.10 -9.50
C LEU A 69 -9.03 2.01 -7.97
N TYR A 70 -7.90 1.78 -7.29
CA TYR A 70 -7.89 1.71 -5.83
C TYR A 70 -8.05 3.07 -5.16
N GLU A 71 -7.52 4.15 -5.73
CA GLU A 71 -7.70 5.50 -5.20
C GLU A 71 -9.18 5.90 -5.23
N ASP A 72 -9.85 5.71 -6.36
CA ASP A 72 -11.29 6.01 -6.50
C ASP A 72 -12.14 5.19 -5.51
N ALA A 73 -11.86 3.89 -5.40
CA ALA A 73 -12.57 3.00 -4.49
C ALA A 73 -12.32 3.36 -3.01
N ASN A 74 -11.07 3.64 -2.64
CA ASN A 74 -10.74 4.08 -1.28
C ASN A 74 -11.45 5.39 -0.94
N LEU A 75 -11.46 6.39 -1.84
CA LEU A 75 -12.16 7.66 -1.62
C LEU A 75 -13.67 7.48 -1.45
N GLN A 76 -14.29 6.57 -2.19
CA GLN A 76 -15.70 6.24 -2.02
C GLN A 76 -15.97 5.60 -0.64
N ILE A 77 -15.15 4.64 -0.23
CA ILE A 77 -15.31 3.97 1.07
C ILE A 77 -15.11 4.96 2.21
N MET A 78 -14.11 5.85 2.11
CA MET A 78 -13.88 6.89 3.11
C MET A 78 -15.12 7.78 3.30
N ARG A 79 -15.71 8.27 2.20
CA ARG A 79 -16.95 9.06 2.26
C ARG A 79 -18.10 8.29 2.91
N GLN A 80 -18.24 7.00 2.62
CA GLN A 80 -19.27 6.16 3.24
C GLN A 80 -19.05 6.04 4.75
N LEU A 81 -17.83 5.74 5.19
CA LEU A 81 -17.49 5.62 6.61
C LEU A 81 -17.72 6.92 7.38
N GLU A 82 -17.35 8.07 6.79
CA GLU A 82 -17.55 9.38 7.41
C GLU A 82 -19.04 9.77 7.50
N SER A 83 -19.87 9.27 6.57
CA SER A 83 -21.32 9.54 6.56
C SER A 83 -22.16 8.60 7.43
N ASP A 84 -21.62 7.45 7.83
CA ASP A 84 -22.37 6.44 8.60
C ASP A 84 -22.27 6.75 10.11
N PRO A 85 -23.39 7.10 10.79
CA PRO A 85 -23.38 7.44 12.22
C PRO A 85 -23.00 6.26 13.12
N LYS A 86 -22.97 5.03 12.59
CA LYS A 86 -22.50 3.83 13.33
C LYS A 86 -20.98 3.68 13.30
N ARG A 87 -20.27 4.59 12.63
CA ARG A 87 -18.81 4.55 12.46
C ARG A 87 -18.15 5.72 13.15
N LYS A 88 -16.93 5.49 13.61
CA LYS A 88 -16.04 6.53 14.09
C LYS A 88 -14.75 6.51 13.30
N VAL A 89 -14.62 7.48 12.41
CA VAL A 89 -13.37 7.74 11.67
C VAL A 89 -12.53 8.71 12.48
N THR A 90 -11.25 8.40 12.67
CA THR A 90 -10.30 9.24 13.40
C THR A 90 -9.03 9.37 12.60
N PHE A 91 -8.58 10.61 12.41
CA PHE A 91 -7.28 10.91 11.82
C PHE A 91 -6.27 11.24 12.93
N PRO A 92 -5.00 10.86 12.76
CA PRO A 92 -3.95 11.11 13.76
C PRO A 92 -3.72 12.59 13.96
N SER A 93 -3.47 12.99 15.21
CA SER A 93 -2.99 14.34 15.51
C SER A 93 -1.54 14.52 15.03
N PRO A 94 -1.03 15.76 14.94
CA PRO A 94 0.39 15.98 14.65
C PRO A 94 1.33 15.29 15.65
N ALA A 95 0.95 15.23 16.94
CA ALA A 95 1.73 14.54 17.96
C ALA A 95 1.73 13.01 17.71
N ASP A 96 0.58 12.43 17.37
CA ASP A 96 0.50 11.00 17.02
C ASP A 96 1.36 10.67 15.80
N MET A 97 1.36 11.54 14.79
CA MET A 97 2.20 11.37 13.60
C MET A 97 3.69 11.39 13.95
N GLN A 98 4.14 12.31 14.81
CA GLN A 98 5.54 12.37 15.26
C GLN A 98 5.95 11.09 16.02
N ILE A 99 5.07 10.59 16.89
CA ILE A 99 5.30 9.33 17.61
C ILE A 99 5.42 8.17 16.62
N ALA A 100 4.49 8.08 15.66
CA ALA A 100 4.50 7.04 14.65
C ALA A 100 5.77 7.10 13.79
N ASP A 101 6.15 8.28 13.31
CA ASP A 101 7.35 8.48 12.49
C ASP A 101 8.62 8.04 13.22
N ALA A 102 8.74 8.37 14.51
CA ALA A 102 9.87 7.93 15.33
C ALA A 102 9.94 6.40 15.47
N ILE A 103 8.80 5.75 15.70
CA ILE A 103 8.71 4.28 15.80
C ILE A 103 9.06 3.62 14.48
N PHE A 104 8.46 4.06 13.37
CA PHE A 104 8.74 3.49 12.05
C PHE A 104 10.19 3.72 11.63
N LYS A 105 10.76 4.89 11.96
CA LYS A 105 12.19 5.14 11.73
C LYS A 105 13.06 4.13 12.47
N SER A 106 12.77 3.84 13.74
CA SER A 106 13.52 2.83 14.50
C SER A 106 13.45 1.43 13.85
N ILE A 107 12.27 1.05 13.33
CA ILE A 107 12.10 -0.23 12.61
C ILE A 107 12.93 -0.25 11.32
N VAL A 108 12.90 0.83 10.55
CA VAL A 108 13.67 0.96 9.29
C VAL A 108 15.18 0.91 9.58
N ASP A 109 15.64 1.65 10.58
CA ASP A 109 17.04 1.66 11.00
C ASP A 109 17.48 0.27 11.49
N GLY A 110 16.63 -0.40 12.28
CA GLY A 110 16.86 -1.76 12.73
C GLY A 110 16.94 -2.78 11.59
N TYR A 111 16.13 -2.63 10.54
CA TYR A 111 16.23 -3.44 9.33
C TYR A 111 17.52 -3.15 8.55
N ALA A 112 17.88 -1.87 8.38
CA ALA A 112 19.09 -1.47 7.69
C ALA A 112 20.36 -2.03 8.37
N ALA A 113 20.36 -2.10 9.70
CA ALA A 113 21.48 -2.62 10.49
C ALA A 113 21.70 -4.14 10.35
N LYS A 114 20.76 -4.90 9.76
CA LYS A 114 20.89 -6.36 9.62
C LYS A 114 22.03 -6.78 8.70
N SER A 115 22.31 -6.03 7.65
CA SER A 115 23.38 -6.33 6.69
C SER A 115 23.69 -5.14 5.77
N PRO A 116 24.87 -5.10 5.12
CA PRO A 116 25.17 -4.10 4.10
C PRO A 116 24.13 -4.05 2.97
N HIS A 117 23.59 -5.21 2.58
CA HIS A 117 22.56 -5.31 1.55
C HIS A 117 21.22 -4.71 2.02
N SER A 118 20.81 -4.97 3.27
CA SER A 118 19.60 -4.35 3.83
C SER A 118 19.70 -2.82 3.88
N ALA A 119 20.87 -2.28 4.24
CA ALA A 119 21.14 -0.85 4.22
C ALA A 119 21.08 -0.26 2.79
N GLU A 120 21.56 -1.00 1.79
CA GLU A 120 21.45 -0.63 0.38
C GLU A 120 19.97 -0.55 -0.07
N LEU A 121 19.17 -1.57 0.24
CA LEU A 121 17.75 -1.62 -0.11
C LEU A 121 16.96 -0.46 0.52
N VAL A 122 17.19 -0.17 1.80
CA VAL A 122 16.53 0.97 2.48
C VAL A 122 16.89 2.28 1.79
N ARG A 123 18.17 2.49 1.46
CA ARG A 123 18.63 3.71 0.77
C ARG A 123 17.98 3.84 -0.60
N ALA A 124 17.91 2.76 -1.37
CA ALA A 124 17.28 2.75 -2.68
C ALA A 124 15.77 3.06 -2.60
N ALA A 125 15.07 2.46 -1.63
CA ALA A 125 13.66 2.71 -1.41
C ALA A 125 13.39 4.18 -1.01
N LEU A 126 14.17 4.73 -0.08
CA LEU A 126 14.05 6.14 0.33
C LEU A 126 14.32 7.10 -0.81
N ALA A 127 15.34 6.82 -1.65
CA ALA A 127 15.63 7.63 -2.83
C ALA A 127 14.48 7.58 -3.86
N ALA A 128 13.89 6.39 -4.08
CA ALA A 128 12.74 6.24 -4.97
C ALA A 128 11.52 7.04 -4.47
N VAL A 129 11.21 6.95 -3.17
CA VAL A 129 10.12 7.72 -2.54
C VAL A 129 10.37 9.23 -2.63
N ALA A 130 11.60 9.69 -2.38
CA ALA A 130 11.96 11.10 -2.48
C ALA A 130 11.73 11.62 -3.92
N LYS A 131 12.17 10.87 -4.93
CA LYS A 131 11.95 11.21 -6.34
C LYS A 131 10.46 11.31 -6.70
N LEU A 132 9.63 10.40 -6.19
CA LEU A 132 8.18 10.44 -6.43
C LEU A 132 7.52 11.65 -5.76
N ARG A 133 8.00 12.05 -4.57
CA ARG A 133 7.48 13.22 -3.85
C ARG A 133 7.88 14.54 -4.51
N SER A 134 9.05 14.62 -5.13
CA SER A 134 9.51 15.80 -5.86
C SER A 134 8.93 15.93 -7.27
N ALA A 135 8.33 14.87 -7.80
CA ALA A 135 7.69 14.85 -9.12
C ALA A 135 6.20 15.25 -9.10
N LYS A 136 5.66 15.53 -7.90
CA LYS A 136 4.37 16.20 -7.70
C LYS A 136 4.56 17.71 -7.69
#